data_AF-A0A2U2XGS3-F1
#
_entry.id   AF-A0A2U2XGS3-F1
#
_cell.length_a   1.000
_cell.length_b   1.000
_cell.length_c   1.000
_cell.angle_alpha   90.00
_cell.angle_beta   90.00
_cell.angle_gamma   90.00
#
_symmetry.space_group_name_H-M   'P 1'
#
loop_
_entity.id
_entity.type
_entity.pdbx_description
1 polymer ?
#
loop_
_entity_poly.entity_id
_entity_poly.type
_entity_poly.pdbx_seq_one_letter_code
_entity_poly.pdbx_strand_id
1 'polypeptide(L)'
;MQGIWKRLRYYLIGFLIGTIFVSILFKDRGCSWTPTNRVKNSIQDKIIVFPENQIQSLNQLGLNKDNIYRFLVNADVDFSNSLKDKFPKVYIVENNDSIHQRLQFSLYEDSYITVVHPLKKEEKPKRYEHLEGWGEMIRLPKDSSLVFIDKSNYTQCKARGLATKDQQEITNAMKATGRVDFSKSDLMLTKAVQQIQFIQNDTLEVNAKTIWFESRITFKDFDWDYKLECE
;
A
#
# COMPACT_ATOMS: atom_id res chain seq x y z
N MET A 1 -38.15 50.22 11.71
CA MET A 1 -37.07 49.50 10.99
C MET A 1 -35.67 49.59 11.62
N GLN A 2 -35.38 50.47 12.60
CA GLN A 2 -34.02 50.65 13.11
C GLN A 2 -33.50 49.55 14.07
N GLY A 3 -34.38 48.86 14.80
CA GLY A 3 -33.97 47.83 15.78
C GLY A 3 -33.48 46.52 15.14
N ILE A 4 -34.08 46.12 14.02
CA ILE A 4 -33.72 44.89 13.28
C ILE A 4 -32.32 45.06 12.66
N TRP A 5 -32.00 46.24 12.12
CA TRP A 5 -30.71 46.51 11.50
C TRP A 5 -29.55 46.48 12.51
N LYS A 6 -29.77 47.02 13.73
CA LYS A 6 -28.78 46.92 14.81
C LYS A 6 -28.52 45.46 15.20
N ARG A 7 -29.57 44.65 15.37
CA ARG A 7 -29.44 43.22 15.68
C ARG A 7 -28.73 42.45 14.58
N LEU A 8 -29.10 42.68 13.31
CA LEU A 8 -28.45 42.05 12.16
C LEU A 8 -26.95 42.35 12.14
N ARG A 9 -26.53 43.60 12.40
CA ARG A 9 -25.11 43.98 12.44
C ARG A 9 -24.33 43.22 13.50
N TYR A 10 -24.88 43.04 14.71
CA TYR A 10 -24.22 42.27 15.77
C TYR A 10 -24.09 40.79 15.41
N TYR A 11 -25.12 40.19 14.80
CA TYR A 11 -25.04 38.81 14.32
C TYR A 11 -24.03 38.64 13.18
N LEU A 12 -23.94 39.60 12.26
CA LEU A 12 -22.99 39.57 11.14
C LEU A 12 -21.54 39.69 11.62
N ILE A 13 -21.29 40.53 12.63
CA ILE A 13 -19.97 40.64 13.27
C ILE A 13 -19.60 39.32 13.97
N GLY A 14 -20.52 38.76 14.76
CA GLY A 14 -20.29 37.46 15.42
C GLY A 14 -20.07 36.33 14.41
N PHE A 15 -20.83 36.31 13.32
CA PHE A 15 -20.68 35.34 12.24
C PHE A 15 -19.34 35.48 11.52
N LEU A 16 -18.89 36.70 11.21
CA LEU A 16 -17.59 36.94 10.58
C LEU A 16 -16.43 36.52 11.50
N ILE A 17 -16.49 36.88 12.78
CA ILE A 17 -15.51 36.45 13.77
C ILE A 17 -15.50 34.92 13.87
N GLY A 18 -16.66 34.29 13.99
CA GLY A 18 -16.79 32.82 14.00
C GLY A 18 -16.22 32.16 12.75
N THR A 19 -16.49 32.73 11.58
CA THR A 19 -15.98 32.21 10.29
C THR A 19 -14.46 32.31 10.20
N ILE A 20 -13.86 33.39 10.70
CA ILE A 20 -12.40 33.54 10.78
C ILE A 20 -11.79 32.48 11.69
N PHE A 21 -12.38 32.26 12.88
CA PHE A 21 -11.93 31.24 13.82
C PHE A 21 -12.02 29.82 13.23
N VAL A 22 -13.14 29.46 12.61
CA VAL A 22 -13.29 28.17 11.92
C VAL A 22 -12.26 28.04 10.80
N SER A 23 -12.06 29.07 9.99
CA SER A 23 -11.07 29.04 8.90
C SER A 23 -9.65 28.83 9.42
N ILE A 24 -9.28 29.43 10.55
CA ILE A 24 -7.94 29.26 11.15
C ILE A 24 -7.79 27.86 11.79
N LEU A 25 -8.81 27.38 12.50
CA LEU A 25 -8.77 26.07 13.16
C LEU A 25 -8.77 24.88 12.18
N PHE A 26 -9.36 25.07 11.00
CA PHE A 26 -9.47 24.02 9.98
C PHE A 26 -8.56 24.26 8.75
N LYS A 27 -7.71 25.29 8.76
CA LYS A 27 -6.82 25.65 7.64
C LYS A 27 -5.94 24.48 7.17
N ASP A 28 -5.42 23.69 8.11
CA ASP A 28 -4.52 22.57 7.84
C ASP A 28 -5.23 21.21 7.83
N ARG A 29 -6.52 21.18 8.19
CA ARG A 29 -7.37 19.99 8.09
C ARG A 29 -8.04 19.99 6.74
N GLY A 30 -7.27 19.67 5.71
CA GLY A 30 -7.83 19.37 4.38
C GLY A 30 -8.87 18.23 4.45
N CYS A 31 -9.50 17.91 3.33
CA CYS A 31 -10.47 16.81 3.20
C CYS A 31 -9.84 15.40 3.39
N SER A 32 -8.72 15.23 4.11
CA SER A 32 -8.06 13.95 4.35
C SER A 32 -8.92 12.95 5.14
N TRP A 33 -9.94 13.43 5.85
CA TRP A 33 -10.82 12.60 6.67
C TRP A 33 -11.92 11.88 5.87
N THR A 34 -12.16 12.28 4.61
CA THR A 34 -13.23 11.68 3.79
C THR A 34 -12.99 10.17 3.61
N PRO A 35 -14.06 9.36 3.51
CA PRO A 35 -13.93 7.92 3.31
C PRO A 35 -13.02 7.55 2.12
N THR A 36 -13.17 8.26 0.99
CA THR A 36 -12.32 8.10 -0.21
C THR A 36 -10.84 8.29 0.13
N ASN A 37 -10.48 9.39 0.80
CA ASN A 37 -9.09 9.69 1.11
C ASN A 37 -8.50 8.73 2.14
N ARG A 38 -9.30 8.24 3.09
CA ARG A 38 -8.87 7.20 4.04
C ARG A 38 -8.49 5.91 3.32
N VAL A 39 -9.30 5.45 2.37
CA VAL A 39 -9.00 4.25 1.57
C VAL A 39 -7.75 4.46 0.72
N LYS A 40 -7.64 5.61 0.03
CA LYS A 40 -6.45 5.95 -0.75
C LYS A 40 -5.18 5.98 0.09
N ASN A 41 -5.23 6.53 1.30
CA ASN A 41 -4.09 6.54 2.21
C ASN A 41 -3.75 5.11 2.66
N SER A 42 -4.75 4.31 3.06
CA SER A 42 -4.51 2.89 3.43
C SER A 42 -3.89 2.06 2.31
N ILE A 43 -4.19 2.37 1.04
CA ILE A 43 -3.55 1.76 -0.12
C ILE A 43 -2.11 2.26 -0.26
N GLN A 44 -1.89 3.57 -0.14
CA GLN A 44 -0.57 4.20 -0.31
C GLN A 44 0.42 3.87 0.81
N ASP A 45 -0.08 3.56 2.01
CA ASP A 45 0.71 3.13 3.17
C ASP A 45 1.21 1.69 3.04
N LYS A 46 0.62 0.91 2.12
CA LYS A 46 1.01 -0.47 1.79
C LYS A 46 1.91 -0.52 0.56
N ILE A 47 2.68 -1.59 0.43
CA ILE A 47 3.44 -1.89 -0.79
C ILE A 47 2.48 -2.35 -1.87
N ILE A 48 2.46 -1.64 -3.00
CA ILE A 48 1.60 -1.97 -4.14
C ILE A 48 2.30 -3.04 -4.96
N VAL A 49 1.64 -4.19 -5.12
CA VAL A 49 2.14 -5.35 -5.85
C VAL A 49 1.25 -5.65 -7.05
N PHE A 50 1.86 -5.79 -8.22
CA PHE A 50 1.19 -6.24 -9.45
C PHE A 50 1.52 -7.70 -9.69
N PRO A 51 0.53 -8.60 -9.74
CA PRO A 51 0.75 -9.98 -10.19
C PRO A 51 1.37 -10.00 -11.58
N GLU A 52 2.41 -10.81 -11.80
CA GLU A 52 3.15 -10.85 -13.07
C GLU A 52 2.25 -11.16 -14.27
N ASN A 53 1.26 -12.04 -14.07
CA ASN A 53 0.26 -12.37 -15.09
C ASN A 53 -0.69 -11.21 -15.47
N GLN A 54 -0.72 -10.11 -14.69
CA GLN A 54 -1.53 -8.93 -14.95
C GLN A 54 -0.72 -7.72 -15.40
N ILE A 55 0.62 -7.76 -15.33
CA ILE A 55 1.49 -6.62 -15.66
C ILE A 55 1.24 -6.12 -17.08
N GLN A 56 1.08 -7.02 -18.05
CA GLN A 56 0.81 -6.62 -19.44
C GLN A 56 -0.50 -5.84 -19.56
N SER A 57 -1.57 -6.29 -18.91
CA SER A 57 -2.86 -5.60 -18.92
C SER A 57 -2.82 -4.25 -18.19
N LEU A 58 -2.07 -4.16 -17.09
CA LEU A 58 -1.86 -2.91 -16.37
C LEU A 58 -1.04 -1.91 -17.20
N ASN A 59 0.02 -2.37 -17.87
CA ASN A 59 0.81 -1.55 -18.77
C ASN A 59 -0.01 -1.04 -19.97
N GLN A 60 -0.93 -1.85 -20.51
CA GLN A 60 -1.87 -1.41 -21.56
C GLN A 60 -2.82 -0.31 -21.10
N LEU A 61 -3.21 -0.32 -19.82
CA LEU A 61 -3.95 0.77 -19.20
C LEU A 61 -3.07 1.99 -18.90
N GLY A 62 -1.78 1.94 -19.25
CA GLY A 62 -0.82 2.97 -18.90
C GLY A 62 -0.61 3.05 -17.40
N LEU A 63 -0.56 1.91 -16.69
CA LEU A 63 -0.30 1.84 -15.25
C LEU A 63 1.04 1.12 -15.00
N ASN A 64 1.98 1.82 -14.39
CA ASN A 64 3.35 1.38 -14.09
C ASN A 64 3.87 2.05 -12.79
N LYS A 65 5.15 1.82 -12.47
CA LYS A 65 5.83 2.35 -11.26
C LYS A 65 5.71 3.87 -11.11
N ASP A 66 5.76 4.60 -12.22
CA ASP A 66 5.82 6.06 -12.21
C ASP A 66 4.44 6.73 -12.07
N ASN A 67 3.40 6.09 -12.60
CA ASN A 67 2.09 6.72 -12.75
C ASN A 67 0.99 6.15 -11.84
N ILE A 68 1.19 4.97 -11.22
CA ILE A 68 0.19 4.39 -10.30
C ILE A 68 -0.18 5.33 -9.15
N TYR A 69 0.76 6.17 -8.72
CA TYR A 69 0.49 7.20 -7.71
C TYR A 69 -0.38 8.33 -8.23
N ARG A 70 -0.12 8.80 -9.46
CA ARG A 70 -0.95 9.84 -10.08
C ARG A 70 -2.37 9.32 -10.28
N PHE A 71 -2.50 8.06 -10.70
CA PHE A 71 -3.78 7.36 -10.73
C PHE A 71 -4.48 7.39 -9.37
N LEU A 72 -3.83 6.94 -8.29
CA LEU A 72 -4.43 6.92 -6.95
C LEU A 72 -4.83 8.30 -6.43
N VAL A 73 -4.07 9.34 -6.76
CA VAL A 73 -4.39 10.73 -6.37
C VAL A 73 -5.68 11.19 -7.06
N ASN A 74 -5.80 10.95 -8.37
CA ASN A 74 -6.89 11.49 -9.20
C ASN A 74 -8.14 10.62 -9.24
N ALA A 75 -8.03 9.31 -9.05
CA ALA A 75 -9.14 8.37 -9.13
C ALA A 75 -10.15 8.55 -7.99
N ASP A 76 -11.37 8.04 -8.13
CA ASP A 76 -12.34 7.94 -7.03
C ASP A 76 -12.50 6.48 -6.58
N VAL A 77 -13.06 6.27 -5.39
CA VAL A 77 -13.32 4.95 -4.82
C VAL A 77 -14.80 4.62 -5.00
N ASP A 78 -15.10 3.61 -5.81
CA ASP A 78 -16.45 3.10 -5.98
C ASP A 78 -16.81 2.19 -4.79
N PHE A 79 -17.33 2.82 -3.74
CA PHE A 79 -17.78 2.11 -2.55
C PHE A 79 -18.96 1.17 -2.83
N SER A 80 -19.81 1.47 -3.81
CA SER A 80 -21.02 0.69 -4.06
C SER A 80 -20.68 -0.71 -4.58
N ASN A 81 -19.69 -0.79 -5.46
CA ASN A 81 -19.24 -2.07 -6.01
C ASN A 81 -18.09 -2.72 -5.21
N SER A 82 -17.49 -2.03 -4.24
CA SER A 82 -16.41 -2.57 -3.38
C SER A 82 -16.88 -3.62 -2.36
N LEU A 83 -16.09 -4.67 -2.14
CA LEU A 83 -16.38 -5.76 -1.18
C LEU A 83 -15.67 -5.50 0.17
N LYS A 84 -16.41 -4.96 1.15
CA LYS A 84 -15.83 -4.38 2.40
C LYS A 84 -16.14 -5.18 3.67
N ASP A 85 -16.99 -6.19 3.56
CA ASP A 85 -17.57 -6.97 4.65
C ASP A 85 -16.58 -7.95 5.31
N LYS A 86 -15.68 -8.54 4.53
CA LYS A 86 -14.63 -9.45 5.04
C LYS A 86 -13.26 -9.16 4.41
N PHE A 87 -12.22 -9.77 4.94
CA PHE A 87 -10.89 -9.75 4.33
C PHE A 87 -10.77 -10.78 3.19
N PRO A 88 -9.94 -10.52 2.16
CA PRO A 88 -9.25 -9.25 1.90
C PRO A 88 -10.26 -8.18 1.50
N LYS A 89 -10.25 -7.00 2.12
CA LYS A 89 -11.15 -5.90 1.73
C LYS A 89 -10.80 -5.46 0.31
N VAL A 90 -11.79 -5.49 -0.57
CA VAL A 90 -11.61 -5.22 -1.99
C VAL A 90 -12.19 -3.86 -2.31
N TYR A 91 -11.34 -2.91 -2.67
CA TYR A 91 -11.76 -1.58 -3.10
C TYR A 91 -11.60 -1.42 -4.60
N ILE A 92 -12.66 -0.94 -5.25
CA ILE A 92 -12.62 -0.54 -6.65
C ILE A 92 -12.24 0.92 -6.70
N VAL A 93 -11.17 1.21 -7.44
CA VAL A 93 -10.68 2.56 -7.67
C VAL A 93 -10.76 2.81 -9.16
N GLU A 94 -11.43 3.88 -9.55
CA GLU A 94 -11.70 4.19 -10.94
C GLU A 94 -11.33 5.61 -11.29
N ASN A 95 -10.79 5.79 -12.49
CA ASN A 95 -10.53 7.09 -13.06
C ASN A 95 -11.25 7.20 -14.41
N ASN A 96 -11.99 8.30 -14.57
CA ASN A 96 -12.78 8.62 -15.77
C ASN A 96 -12.05 9.60 -16.70
N ASP A 97 -10.71 9.63 -16.63
CA ASP A 97 -9.85 10.31 -17.62
C ASP A 97 -10.00 9.68 -19.03
N SER A 98 -9.12 10.04 -19.98
CA SER A 98 -9.19 9.61 -21.38
C SER A 98 -9.19 8.09 -21.61
N ILE A 99 -8.67 7.31 -20.66
CA ILE A 99 -8.76 5.85 -20.63
C ILE A 99 -9.49 5.51 -19.35
N HIS A 100 -10.63 4.82 -19.46
CA HIS A 100 -11.37 4.36 -18.28
C HIS A 100 -10.55 3.28 -17.56
N GLN A 101 -9.86 3.70 -16.50
CA GLN A 101 -9.00 2.85 -15.70
C GLN A 101 -9.79 2.40 -14.47
N ARG A 102 -10.11 1.11 -14.40
CA ARG A 102 -10.83 0.51 -13.27
C ARG A 102 -9.96 -0.57 -12.66
N LEU A 103 -9.54 -0.35 -11.42
CA LEU A 103 -8.62 -1.21 -10.71
C LEU A 103 -9.25 -1.74 -9.43
N GLN A 104 -8.92 -2.98 -9.12
CA GLN A 104 -9.24 -3.61 -7.86
C GLN A 104 -8.00 -3.63 -6.95
N PHE A 105 -8.12 -3.06 -5.75
CA PHE A 105 -7.11 -3.15 -4.70
C PHE A 105 -7.58 -4.12 -3.62
N SER A 106 -6.79 -5.18 -3.38
CA SER A 106 -7.09 -6.20 -2.37
C SER A 106 -6.22 -5.96 -1.14
N LEU A 107 -6.86 -5.53 -0.04
CA LEU A 107 -6.21 -5.22 1.22
C LEU A 107 -6.46 -6.36 2.21
N TYR A 108 -5.40 -7.04 2.60
CA TYR A 108 -5.42 -8.04 3.64
C TYR A 108 -5.18 -7.37 5.01
N GLU A 109 -5.67 -8.00 6.07
CA GLU A 109 -5.71 -7.44 7.43
C GLU A 109 -4.32 -7.07 7.94
N ASP A 110 -3.46 -8.07 8.14
CA ASP A 110 -2.11 -7.90 8.69
C ASP A 110 -1.00 -7.92 7.64
N SER A 111 -1.36 -7.79 6.36
CA SER A 111 -0.39 -7.72 5.28
C SER A 111 0.09 -6.29 5.06
N TYR A 112 1.39 -6.09 4.89
CA TYR A 112 1.95 -4.82 4.47
C TYR A 112 1.87 -4.61 2.94
N ILE A 113 1.44 -5.62 2.18
CA ILE A 113 1.23 -5.53 0.73
C ILE A 113 -0.25 -5.36 0.39
N THR A 114 -0.50 -4.68 -0.73
CA THR A 114 -1.80 -4.61 -1.41
C THR A 114 -1.64 -5.13 -2.83
N VAL A 115 -2.55 -6.01 -3.26
CA VAL A 115 -2.47 -6.64 -4.58
C VAL A 115 -3.46 -5.99 -5.53
N VAL A 116 -2.98 -5.61 -6.72
CA VAL A 116 -3.77 -4.88 -7.72
C VAL A 116 -4.14 -5.78 -8.89
N HIS A 117 -5.42 -5.78 -9.26
CA HIS A 117 -5.91 -6.46 -10.45
C HIS A 117 -6.64 -5.44 -11.36
N PRO A 118 -6.38 -5.44 -12.67
CA PRO A 118 -7.19 -4.68 -13.60
C PRO A 118 -8.60 -5.28 -13.67
N LEU A 119 -9.63 -4.44 -13.67
CA LEU A 119 -11.00 -4.86 -13.90
C LEU A 119 -11.47 -4.35 -15.26
N LYS A 120 -12.13 -5.23 -16.02
CA LYS A 120 -12.87 -4.79 -17.21
C LYS A 120 -14.11 -4.01 -16.76
N LYS A 121 -14.64 -3.17 -17.66
CA LYS A 121 -15.72 -2.20 -17.38
C LYS A 121 -16.92 -2.81 -16.62
N GLU A 122 -17.34 -4.01 -16.99
CA GLU A 122 -18.49 -4.70 -16.38
C GLU A 122 -18.11 -5.89 -15.50
N GLU A 123 -16.82 -6.10 -15.24
CA GLU A 123 -16.37 -7.21 -14.42
C GLU A 123 -16.65 -6.92 -12.94
N LYS A 124 -17.22 -7.90 -12.24
CA LYS A 124 -17.43 -7.81 -10.79
C LYS A 124 -16.12 -8.07 -10.07
N PRO A 125 -15.85 -7.37 -8.95
CA PRO A 125 -14.66 -7.64 -8.16
C PRO A 125 -14.72 -9.04 -7.56
N LYS A 126 -13.53 -9.61 -7.32
CA LYS A 126 -13.37 -10.95 -6.74
C LYS A 126 -12.43 -10.89 -5.55
N ARG A 127 -12.66 -11.75 -4.56
CA ARG A 127 -11.75 -11.91 -3.43
C ARG A 127 -10.72 -12.97 -3.80
N TYR A 128 -9.46 -12.57 -3.80
CA TYR A 128 -8.34 -13.49 -4.01
C TYR A 128 -7.81 -13.92 -2.64
N GLU A 129 -8.38 -15.00 -2.10
CA GLU A 129 -7.94 -15.58 -0.82
C GLU A 129 -6.64 -16.39 -1.00
N HIS A 130 -6.49 -17.04 -2.15
CA HIS A 130 -5.27 -17.73 -2.57
C HIS A 130 -4.79 -17.12 -3.90
N LEU A 131 -3.53 -16.69 -3.92
CA LEU A 131 -2.84 -16.16 -5.09
C LEU A 131 -1.70 -17.11 -5.42
N GLU A 132 -1.36 -17.23 -6.70
CA GLU A 132 -0.28 -18.09 -7.17
C GLU A 132 0.67 -17.30 -8.08
N GLY A 133 1.91 -17.78 -8.15
CA GLY A 133 2.96 -17.17 -8.96
C GLY A 133 3.57 -15.95 -8.29
N TRP A 134 4.18 -15.09 -9.11
CA TRP A 134 4.95 -13.95 -8.66
C TRP A 134 4.18 -12.64 -8.81
N GLY A 135 4.54 -11.66 -7.99
CA GLY A 135 4.08 -10.28 -8.11
C GLY A 135 5.22 -9.29 -7.93
N GLU A 136 5.31 -8.31 -8.82
CA GLU A 136 6.31 -7.24 -8.75
C GLU A 136 5.88 -6.15 -7.77
N MET A 137 6.82 -5.72 -6.91
CA MET A 137 6.62 -4.54 -6.07
C MET A 137 6.78 -3.29 -6.94
N ILE A 138 5.67 -2.63 -7.22
CA ILE A 138 5.62 -1.47 -8.10
C ILE A 138 5.89 -0.19 -7.33
N ARG A 139 5.45 -0.13 -6.07
CA ARG A 139 5.62 1.05 -5.24
C ARG A 139 5.72 0.67 -3.77
N LEU A 140 6.75 1.19 -3.11
CA LEU A 140 6.85 1.20 -1.66
C LEU A 140 6.40 2.56 -1.11
N PRO A 141 5.82 2.61 0.10
CA PRO A 141 5.45 3.86 0.76
C PRO A 141 6.68 4.76 0.95
N LYS A 142 6.47 6.09 0.90
CA LYS A 142 7.54 7.10 1.02
C LYS A 142 8.22 7.09 2.39
N ASP A 143 7.42 6.93 3.45
CA ASP A 143 7.90 6.82 4.83
C ASP A 143 8.41 5.42 5.15
N SER A 144 8.96 4.74 4.13
CA SER A 144 9.22 3.31 4.08
C SER A 144 9.59 2.76 5.44
N SER A 145 8.60 2.09 6.02
CA SER A 145 8.68 1.10 7.09
C SER A 145 10.10 0.58 7.22
N LEU A 146 10.79 0.98 8.30
CA LEU A 146 12.13 0.53 8.62
C LEU A 146 12.17 -0.99 8.49
N VAL A 147 12.80 -1.49 7.42
CA VAL A 147 13.05 -2.91 7.27
C VAL A 147 13.84 -3.34 8.49
N PHE A 148 13.39 -4.40 9.14
CA PHE A 148 13.99 -4.89 10.37
C PHE A 148 14.33 -6.37 10.24
N ILE A 149 15.55 -6.73 10.62
CA ILE A 149 15.97 -8.13 10.71
C ILE A 149 15.71 -8.59 12.15
N ASP A 150 14.91 -9.63 12.31
CA ASP A 150 14.59 -10.19 13.63
C ASP A 150 15.86 -10.54 14.41
N LYS A 151 15.88 -10.25 15.71
CA LYS A 151 17.05 -10.40 16.58
C LYS A 151 17.30 -11.83 17.06
N SER A 152 16.46 -12.80 16.70
CA SER A 152 16.69 -14.19 17.05
C SER A 152 18.04 -14.68 16.48
N ASN A 153 18.69 -15.58 17.22
CA ASN A 153 19.99 -16.14 16.81
C ASN A 153 19.91 -16.80 15.43
N TYR A 154 18.79 -17.46 15.14
CA TYR A 154 18.51 -18.09 13.85
C TYR A 154 18.49 -17.07 12.70
N THR A 155 17.64 -16.04 12.79
CA THR A 155 17.54 -15.02 11.73
C THR A 155 18.83 -14.21 11.59
N GLN A 156 19.50 -13.86 12.70
CA GLN A 156 20.76 -13.11 12.66
C GLN A 156 21.91 -13.91 12.04
N CYS A 157 21.94 -15.22 12.26
CA CYS A 157 22.90 -16.08 11.59
C CYS A 157 22.63 -16.11 10.08
N LYS A 158 21.38 -16.36 9.68
CA LYS A 158 21.01 -16.38 8.26
C LYS A 158 21.21 -15.05 7.55
N ALA A 159 21.02 -13.94 8.25
CA ALA A 159 21.31 -12.60 7.74
C ALA A 159 22.81 -12.36 7.42
N ARG A 160 23.74 -13.24 7.83
CA ARG A 160 25.15 -13.13 7.45
C ARG A 160 25.39 -13.35 5.95
N GLY A 161 24.48 -14.06 5.28
CA GLY A 161 24.54 -14.24 3.83
C GLY A 161 24.20 -12.99 3.02
N LEU A 162 23.62 -11.96 3.66
CA LEU A 162 23.32 -10.70 3.01
C LEU A 162 24.61 -9.94 2.68
N ALA A 163 24.63 -9.29 1.52
CA ALA A 163 25.72 -8.39 1.17
C ALA A 163 25.75 -7.17 2.10
N THR A 164 24.58 -6.71 2.54
CA THR A 164 24.42 -5.61 3.49
C THR A 164 23.25 -5.85 4.43
N LYS A 165 23.43 -5.45 5.69
CA LYS A 165 22.38 -5.44 6.73
C LYS A 165 21.81 -4.04 6.94
N ASP A 166 22.29 -3.04 6.20
CA ASP A 166 21.78 -1.69 6.29
C ASP A 166 20.33 -1.63 5.84
N GLN A 167 19.49 -1.02 6.67
CA GLN A 167 18.03 -1.00 6.44
C GLN A 167 17.66 -0.17 5.22
N GLN A 168 18.40 0.90 4.95
CA GLN A 168 18.15 1.79 3.82
C GLN A 168 18.57 1.11 2.52
N GLU A 169 19.72 0.42 2.50
CA GLU A 169 20.17 -0.34 1.34
C GLU A 169 19.22 -1.49 1.00
N ILE A 170 18.75 -2.26 2.00
CA ILE A 170 17.73 -3.30 1.78
C ILE A 170 16.44 -2.68 1.24
N THR A 171 15.99 -1.57 1.83
CA THR A 171 14.78 -0.87 1.37
C THR A 171 14.93 -0.40 -0.08
N ASN A 172 16.10 0.11 -0.46
CA ASN A 172 16.38 0.56 -1.82
C ASN A 172 16.41 -0.62 -2.80
N ALA A 173 17.02 -1.75 -2.41
CA ALA A 173 17.00 -2.98 -3.18
C ALA A 173 15.57 -3.48 -3.42
N MET A 174 14.74 -3.52 -2.37
CA MET A 174 13.31 -3.85 -2.49
C MET A 174 12.55 -2.87 -3.40
N LYS A 175 12.86 -1.57 -3.34
CA LYS A 175 12.27 -0.56 -4.25
C LYS A 175 12.64 -0.82 -5.71
N ALA A 176 13.85 -1.30 -5.98
CA ALA A 176 14.35 -1.54 -7.33
C ALA A 176 13.83 -2.86 -7.92
N THR A 177 14.04 -3.97 -7.21
CA THR A 177 13.90 -5.34 -7.73
C THR A 177 12.99 -6.23 -6.89
N GLY A 178 12.29 -5.67 -5.89
CA GLY A 178 11.41 -6.42 -5.02
C GLY A 178 10.28 -7.13 -5.75
N ARG A 179 10.11 -8.42 -5.45
CA ARG A 179 8.98 -9.26 -5.87
C ARG A 179 8.48 -10.12 -4.72
N VAL A 180 7.25 -10.59 -4.84
CA VAL A 180 6.57 -11.45 -3.85
C VAL A 180 6.23 -12.77 -4.54
N ASP A 181 6.55 -13.89 -3.89
CA ASP A 181 6.07 -15.22 -4.30
C ASP A 181 4.74 -15.47 -3.59
N PHE A 182 3.63 -15.34 -4.31
CA PHE A 182 2.30 -15.59 -3.75
C PHE A 182 2.08 -17.06 -3.41
N SER A 183 2.74 -17.97 -4.12
CA SER A 183 2.61 -19.42 -3.89
C SER A 183 3.18 -19.86 -2.54
N LYS A 184 4.17 -19.11 -2.03
CA LYS A 184 4.80 -19.32 -0.71
C LYS A 184 4.35 -18.33 0.35
N SER A 185 3.55 -17.34 -0.03
CA SER A 185 2.99 -16.35 0.88
C SER A 185 1.60 -16.76 1.36
N ASP A 186 1.25 -16.41 2.59
CA ASP A 186 -0.11 -16.55 3.09
C ASP A 186 -0.57 -15.22 3.67
N LEU A 187 -1.38 -14.51 2.86
CA LEU A 187 -1.85 -13.16 3.17
C LEU A 187 -3.11 -13.17 4.06
N MET A 188 -3.75 -14.33 4.23
CA MET A 188 -5.02 -14.47 4.96
C MET A 188 -4.82 -14.81 6.44
N LEU A 189 -3.60 -15.14 6.86
CA LEU A 189 -3.28 -15.35 8.27
C LEU A 189 -3.47 -14.07 9.10
N THR A 190 -3.81 -14.26 10.37
CA THR A 190 -3.81 -13.21 11.42
C THR A 190 -2.43 -12.61 11.68
N LYS A 191 -1.38 -13.26 11.18
CA LYS A 191 -0.07 -12.66 10.97
C LYS A 191 0.36 -13.04 9.56
N ALA A 192 -0.09 -12.24 8.60
CA ALA A 192 0.20 -12.47 7.19
C ALA A 192 1.70 -12.66 6.98
N VAL A 193 2.05 -13.70 6.21
CA VAL A 193 3.42 -14.06 5.88
C VAL A 193 3.64 -13.77 4.41
N GLN A 194 4.69 -13.02 4.11
CA GLN A 194 5.08 -12.69 2.74
C GLN A 194 6.45 -13.28 2.46
N GLN A 195 6.51 -14.13 1.45
CA GLN A 195 7.76 -14.58 0.86
C GLN A 195 8.15 -13.57 -0.21
N ILE A 196 9.27 -12.90 -0.01
CA ILE A 196 9.77 -11.87 -0.92
C ILE A 196 11.12 -12.25 -1.48
N GLN A 197 11.42 -11.63 -2.62
CA GLN A 197 12.73 -11.70 -3.23
C GLN A 197 13.17 -10.32 -3.72
N PHE A 198 14.45 -10.03 -3.60
CA PHE A 198 15.08 -8.83 -4.17
C PHE A 198 16.57 -9.11 -4.43
N ILE A 199 17.22 -8.23 -5.19
CA ILE A 199 18.62 -8.37 -5.56
C ILE A 199 19.47 -7.32 -4.82
N GLN A 200 20.55 -7.76 -4.15
CA GLN A 200 21.57 -6.90 -3.57
C GLN A 200 22.85 -6.91 -4.44
N ASN A 201 23.55 -5.77 -4.53
CA ASN A 201 24.81 -5.61 -5.29
C ASN A 201 24.72 -6.21 -6.71
N ASP A 202 23.57 -6.01 -7.38
CA ASP A 202 23.25 -6.45 -8.75
C ASP A 202 23.29 -7.96 -9.04
N THR A 203 23.70 -8.79 -8.08
CA THR A 203 24.00 -10.23 -8.32
C THR A 203 23.47 -11.16 -7.23
N LEU A 204 23.37 -10.70 -5.98
CA LEU A 204 22.93 -11.54 -4.87
C LEU A 204 21.40 -11.56 -4.82
N GLU A 205 20.80 -12.67 -5.24
CA GLU A 205 19.39 -12.93 -5.04
C GLU A 205 19.12 -13.28 -3.57
N VAL A 206 18.27 -12.49 -2.91
CA VAL A 206 17.88 -12.69 -1.52
C VAL A 206 16.43 -13.13 -1.49
N ASN A 207 16.18 -14.36 -1.06
CA ASN A 207 14.84 -14.88 -0.77
C ASN A 207 14.60 -14.80 0.74
N ALA A 208 13.49 -14.21 1.16
CA ALA A 208 13.22 -13.99 2.58
C ALA A 208 11.75 -14.14 2.95
N LYS A 209 11.54 -14.69 4.15
CA LYS A 209 10.24 -14.74 4.82
C LYS A 209 10.08 -13.51 5.70
N THR A 210 9.01 -12.77 5.49
CA THR A 210 8.75 -11.50 6.18
C THR A 210 7.33 -11.45 6.73
N ILE A 211 7.13 -10.58 7.73
CA ILE A 211 5.83 -10.26 8.31
C ILE A 211 5.74 -8.76 8.58
N TRP A 212 4.52 -8.24 8.71
CA TRP A 212 4.30 -6.92 9.31
C TRP A 212 4.30 -7.03 10.84
N PHE A 213 5.17 -6.28 11.51
CA PHE A 213 5.27 -6.28 12.97
C PHE A 213 5.75 -4.91 13.48
N GLU A 214 5.09 -4.37 14.51
CA GLU A 214 5.43 -3.07 15.13
C GLU A 214 5.61 -1.93 14.10
N SER A 215 4.71 -1.87 13.12
CA SER A 215 4.71 -0.88 12.04
C SER A 215 5.94 -0.96 11.11
N ARG A 216 6.54 -2.16 10.98
CA ARG A 216 7.76 -2.42 10.21
C ARG A 216 7.66 -3.74 9.46
N ILE A 217 8.39 -3.84 8.35
CA ILE A 217 8.59 -5.10 7.64
C ILE A 217 9.69 -5.85 8.39
N THR A 218 9.33 -6.94 9.06
CA THR A 218 10.26 -7.75 9.84
C THR A 218 10.61 -9.03 9.11
N PHE A 219 11.89 -9.19 8.81
CA PHE A 219 12.49 -10.39 8.25
C PHE A 219 12.59 -11.46 9.34
N LYS A 220 11.99 -12.61 9.10
CA LYS A 220 11.96 -13.75 10.02
C LYS A 220 12.87 -14.88 9.57
N ASP A 221 13.06 -15.05 8.27
CA ASP A 221 13.93 -16.07 7.71
C ASP A 221 14.55 -15.60 6.39
N PHE A 222 15.69 -16.19 6.02
CA PHE A 222 16.33 -16.05 4.72
C PHE A 222 16.60 -17.45 4.15
N ASP A 223 16.28 -17.63 2.88
CA ASP A 223 16.51 -18.86 2.16
C ASP A 223 17.78 -18.72 1.31
N TRP A 224 18.74 -19.61 1.55
CA TRP A 224 20.01 -19.64 0.84
C TRP A 224 20.18 -20.99 0.14
N ASP A 225 20.80 -20.98 -1.04
CA ASP A 225 21.10 -22.21 -1.79
C ASP A 225 22.24 -23.03 -1.17
N TYR A 226 22.89 -22.50 -0.15
CA TYR A 226 23.96 -23.14 0.62
C TYR A 226 23.57 -23.22 2.10
N LYS A 227 24.02 -24.29 2.76
CA LYS A 227 23.81 -24.45 4.19
C LYS A 227 24.71 -23.52 4.98
N LEU A 228 24.11 -22.83 5.95
CA LEU A 228 24.85 -22.08 6.96
C LEU A 228 25.09 -22.96 8.19
N GLU A 229 26.11 -22.65 8.98
CA GLU A 229 26.45 -23.40 10.21
C GLU A 229 25.34 -23.45 11.27
N CYS A 230 24.27 -22.66 11.10
CA CYS A 230 23.12 -22.58 11.99
C CYS A 230 21.90 -23.38 11.53
N GLU A 231 22.01 -24.18 10.46
CA GLU A 231 21.00 -25.13 9.99
C GLU A 231 21.28 -26.57 10.42
#